data_AF-C5LEA9-F1
#
_entry.id   AF-C5LEA9-F1
#
_cell.length_a   1.000
_cell.length_b   1.000
_cell.length_c   1.000
_cell.angle_alpha   90.00
_cell.angle_beta   90.00
_cell.angle_gamma   90.00
#
_symmetry.space_group_name_H-M   'P 1'
#
loop_
_entity.id
_entity.type
_entity.pdbx_description
1 polymer ?
#
loop_
_entity_poly.entity_id
_entity_poly.type
_entity_poly.pdbx_seq_one_letter_code
_entity_poly.pdbx_strand_id
1 'polypeptide(L)'
;MSEAAGELALEEFISSVKEYWTTLNLDFIPYAGGKCHLVRGWDDLFAQLDEHISSLEAMKHSPHYKVFETDTRSWEDRLTKLRLLLDIWVDVQRRYVYLEGIFCNSEDIRTLLPTESARFGSVDAEFVSIMKKVFDTKVNILDIMSTDTYILKTLERLGRTLSRIQKALGDYLEMQRAQFPRFYFVGDEDLLEMIGNSQDLTVITQHLNKMFAGIAGIETRQDEEDVNTVWITALRSRESEIVQLGDVHRVPVDVSVDGTAVPGQQQQHRRGIHYILTSIEKAMHARLPELLNMAMDPSLSILDLARQFPAQIALLACQARWYNAQSEAFGIQGGTAALLEDCKAKLEALSAAGGAVQGGDDPLLRRKYEQLISEVIHQREMSRHLDSVKCTSPQHFEWLRILKHRWYPNDMRLTVEICSAVFEYGFEYLGVCDKLVQTPLTDRCYMALAQTLDMRLGGNPFGPAGTGKTETVKSLGAQLGRLVMVFCCDESFDFAAMGRIFVGLCQSANRSSLSSLGYDIRRMK
;
A
#
# COMPACT_ATOMS: atom_id res chain seq x y z
N MET A 1 45.08 54.35 10.84
CA MET A 1 44.44 53.54 11.91
C MET A 1 43.22 52.77 11.38
N SER A 2 42.34 53.37 10.57
CA SER A 2 41.19 52.65 9.98
C SER A 2 41.58 51.56 8.97
N GLU A 3 42.61 51.77 8.14
CA GLU A 3 43.10 50.78 7.16
C GLU A 3 43.69 49.54 7.84
N ALA A 4 44.62 49.73 8.78
CA ALA A 4 45.26 48.63 9.50
C ALA A 4 44.26 47.80 10.34
N ALA A 5 43.20 48.40 10.86
CA ALA A 5 42.15 47.68 11.58
C ALA A 5 41.27 46.83 10.65
N GLY A 6 40.98 47.32 9.44
CA GLY A 6 40.23 46.58 8.42
C GLY A 6 41.03 45.43 7.81
N GLU A 7 42.34 45.61 7.61
CA GLU A 7 43.24 44.54 7.15
C GLU A 7 43.42 43.43 8.19
N LEU A 8 43.60 43.79 9.47
CA LEU A 8 43.72 42.83 10.58
C LEU A 8 42.49 41.92 10.69
N ALA A 9 41.28 42.49 10.56
CA ALA A 9 40.03 41.73 10.67
C ALA A 9 39.88 40.69 9.54
N LEU A 10 40.32 41.00 8.32
CA LEU A 10 40.29 40.07 7.20
C LEU A 10 41.35 38.97 7.36
N GLU A 11 42.53 39.30 7.88
CA GLU A 11 43.61 38.35 8.17
C GLU A 11 43.22 37.37 9.28
N GLU A 12 42.63 37.85 10.37
CA GLU A 12 42.09 37.02 11.46
C GLU A 12 41.01 36.06 10.95
N PHE A 13 40.12 36.54 10.07
CA PHE A 13 39.08 35.71 9.48
C PHE A 13 39.63 34.62 8.54
N ILE A 14 40.57 34.96 7.63
CA ILE A 14 41.19 33.94 6.76
C ILE A 14 41.96 32.92 7.61
N SER A 15 42.62 33.37 8.67
CA SER A 15 43.33 32.50 9.60
C SER A 15 42.40 31.56 10.33
N SER A 16 41.22 32.02 10.79
CA SER A 16 40.23 31.17 11.45
C SER A 16 39.64 30.13 10.50
N VAL A 17 39.31 30.51 9.25
CA VAL A 17 38.87 29.56 8.21
C VAL A 17 39.94 28.50 7.97
N LYS A 18 41.21 28.91 7.82
CA LYS A 18 42.32 28.00 7.62
C LYS A 18 42.51 27.04 8.80
N GLU A 19 42.47 27.53 10.04
CA GLU A 19 42.62 26.72 11.24
C GLU A 19 41.47 25.72 11.38
N TYR A 20 40.23 26.17 11.15
CA TYR A 20 39.05 25.32 11.22
C TYR A 20 39.15 24.14 10.23
N TRP A 21 39.36 24.40 8.94
CA TRP A 21 39.40 23.33 7.93
C TRP A 21 40.66 22.47 7.99
N THR A 22 41.72 22.91 8.68
CA THR A 22 42.92 22.11 8.94
C THR A 22 42.88 21.32 10.25
N THR A 23 41.87 21.53 11.10
CA THR A 23 41.71 20.77 12.34
C THR A 23 40.45 19.90 12.33
N LEU A 24 39.55 20.13 11.37
CA LEU A 24 38.31 19.40 11.22
C LEU A 24 38.53 17.94 10.87
N ASN A 25 38.07 17.06 11.76
CA ASN A 25 38.00 15.62 11.53
C ASN A 25 36.57 15.24 11.15
N LEU A 26 36.43 14.33 10.18
CA LEU A 26 35.12 13.75 9.86
C LEU A 26 34.65 12.83 10.98
N ASP A 27 33.36 12.91 11.29
CA ASP A 27 32.71 11.99 12.21
C ASP A 27 32.31 10.71 11.50
N PHE A 28 32.64 9.57 12.11
CA PHE A 28 32.41 8.25 11.55
C PHE A 28 31.55 7.36 12.44
N ILE A 29 30.71 6.53 11.83
CA ILE A 29 29.92 5.48 12.50
C ILE A 29 30.28 4.10 11.91
N PRO A 30 30.46 3.07 12.76
CA PRO A 30 30.64 1.71 12.28
C PRO A 30 29.38 1.19 11.58
N TYR A 31 29.54 0.61 10.39
CA TYR A 31 28.46 0.07 9.57
C TYR A 31 28.63 -1.44 9.31
N ALA A 32 27.51 -2.17 9.23
CA ALA A 32 27.44 -3.61 8.97
C ALA A 32 28.42 -4.45 9.82
N GLY A 33 28.33 -4.33 11.15
CA GLY A 33 29.15 -5.12 12.09
C GLY A 33 30.65 -4.81 12.05
N GLY A 34 31.05 -3.64 11.52
CA GLY A 34 32.46 -3.23 11.41
C GLY A 34 33.07 -3.46 10.02
N LYS A 35 32.25 -3.76 8.99
CA LYS A 35 32.71 -3.90 7.60
C LYS A 35 33.42 -2.63 7.10
N CYS A 36 32.86 -1.46 7.42
CA CYS A 36 33.44 -0.15 7.14
C CYS A 36 32.91 0.92 8.10
N HIS A 37 33.46 2.13 8.00
CA HIS A 37 33.02 3.30 8.74
C HIS A 37 32.42 4.33 7.78
N LEU A 38 31.19 4.78 8.04
CA LEU A 38 30.48 5.75 7.22
C LEU A 38 30.53 7.14 7.85
N VAL A 39 30.53 8.18 7.02
CA VAL A 39 30.56 9.57 7.47
C VAL A 39 29.17 9.99 7.98
N ARG A 40 29.11 10.71 9.10
CA ARG A 40 27.89 11.31 9.68
C ARG A 40 28.10 12.83 9.85
N GLY A 41 27.05 13.55 10.25
CA GLY A 41 27.14 14.99 10.52
C GLY A 41 27.17 15.87 9.26
N TRP A 42 26.59 15.38 8.16
CA TRP A 42 26.59 16.10 6.88
C TRP A 42 25.96 17.49 6.96
N ASP A 43 24.85 17.66 7.69
CA ASP A 43 24.13 18.93 7.77
C ASP A 43 24.99 20.05 8.40
N ASP A 44 25.64 19.76 9.53
CA ASP A 44 26.54 20.70 10.21
C ASP A 44 27.77 21.01 9.35
N LEU A 45 28.30 19.99 8.66
CA LEU A 45 29.44 20.13 7.74
C LEU A 45 29.10 21.06 6.56
N PHE A 46 27.93 20.87 5.96
CA PHE A 46 27.46 21.70 4.85
C PHE A 46 27.11 23.12 5.30
N ALA A 47 26.48 23.28 6.46
CA ALA A 47 26.16 24.60 7.01
C ALA A 47 27.43 25.45 7.21
N GLN A 48 28.47 24.87 7.83
CA GLN A 48 29.74 25.58 8.03
C GLN A 48 30.50 25.83 6.72
N LEU A 49 30.42 24.91 5.76
CA LEU A 49 31.01 25.09 4.43
C LEU A 49 30.36 26.24 3.66
N ASP A 50 29.03 26.28 3.63
CA ASP A 50 28.27 27.30 2.92
C ASP A 50 28.44 28.68 3.59
N GLU A 51 28.52 28.75 4.92
CA GLU A 51 28.81 29.97 5.68
C GLU A 51 30.20 30.52 5.35
N HIS A 52 31.23 29.67 5.37
CA HIS A 52 32.60 30.10 5.07
C HIS A 52 32.78 30.49 3.60
N ILE A 53 32.15 29.80 2.65
CA ILE A 53 32.13 30.20 1.22
C ILE A 53 31.46 31.57 1.06
N SER A 54 30.27 31.76 1.65
CA SER A 54 29.54 33.03 1.59
C SER A 54 30.33 34.18 2.22
N SER A 55 31.04 33.90 3.31
CA SER A 55 31.87 34.88 4.00
C SER A 55 33.10 35.28 3.17
N LEU A 56 33.78 34.32 2.53
CA LEU A 56 34.89 34.60 1.60
C LEU A 56 34.42 35.40 0.38
N GLU A 57 33.20 35.17 -0.10
CA GLU A 57 32.60 35.94 -1.19
C GLU A 57 32.25 37.38 -0.75
N ALA A 58 31.72 37.55 0.46
CA ALA A 58 31.45 38.87 1.03
C ALA A 58 32.75 39.71 1.18
N MET A 59 33.87 39.07 1.53
CA MET A 59 35.18 39.73 1.65
C MET A 59 35.66 40.39 0.36
N LYS A 60 35.23 39.92 -0.82
CA LYS A 60 35.58 40.52 -2.13
C LYS A 60 35.08 41.96 -2.27
N HIS A 61 34.03 42.32 -1.53
CA HIS A 61 33.44 43.65 -1.54
C HIS A 61 34.15 44.62 -0.57
N SER A 62 35.12 44.14 0.21
CA SER A 62 35.88 44.95 1.15
C SER A 62 36.90 45.84 0.43
N PRO A 63 37.07 47.11 0.84
CA PRO A 63 38.06 48.02 0.26
C PRO A 63 39.51 47.55 0.45
N HIS A 64 39.78 46.62 1.38
CA HIS A 64 41.10 46.08 1.69
C HIS A 64 41.38 44.70 1.06
N TYR A 65 40.50 44.21 0.17
CA TYR A 65 40.58 42.87 -0.42
C TYR A 65 41.85 42.61 -1.25
N LYS A 66 42.38 43.64 -1.93
CA LYS A 66 43.52 43.49 -2.88
C LYS A 66 44.76 42.82 -2.29
N VAL A 67 45.01 42.99 -0.99
CA VAL A 67 46.19 42.40 -0.32
C VAL A 67 46.02 40.90 -0.12
N PHE A 68 44.78 40.42 0.06
CA PHE A 68 44.44 39.04 0.37
C PHE A 68 43.83 38.28 -0.82
N GLU A 69 43.71 38.92 -1.98
CA GLU A 69 43.03 38.40 -3.17
C GLU A 69 43.51 36.99 -3.56
N THR A 70 44.82 36.76 -3.56
CA THR A 70 45.40 35.45 -3.91
C THR A 70 45.02 34.35 -2.93
N ASP A 71 45.06 34.66 -1.63
CA ASP A 71 44.84 33.70 -0.56
C ASP A 71 43.34 33.38 -0.44
N THR A 72 42.49 34.41 -0.42
CA THR A 72 41.03 34.26 -0.40
C THR A 72 40.55 33.45 -1.60
N ARG A 73 41.04 33.75 -2.81
CA ARG A 73 40.66 33.02 -4.02
C ARG A 73 41.10 31.55 -3.96
N SER A 74 42.29 31.28 -3.43
CA SER A 74 42.79 29.91 -3.28
C SER A 74 41.95 29.07 -2.30
N TRP A 75 41.49 29.68 -1.20
CA TRP A 75 40.63 29.02 -0.21
C TRP A 75 39.20 28.85 -0.70
N GLU A 76 38.66 29.85 -1.38
CA GLU A 76 37.36 29.76 -2.05
C GLU A 76 37.35 28.60 -3.08
N ASP A 77 38.37 28.50 -3.93
CA ASP A 77 38.50 27.40 -4.89
C ASP A 77 38.61 26.03 -4.20
N ARG A 78 39.27 25.95 -3.04
CA ARG A 78 39.36 24.72 -2.24
C ARG A 78 38.02 24.35 -1.61
N LEU A 79 37.37 25.28 -0.92
CA LEU A 79 36.08 25.02 -0.27
C LEU A 79 34.98 24.71 -1.29
N THR A 80 34.98 25.36 -2.46
CA THR A 80 34.04 25.05 -3.55
C THR A 80 34.24 23.64 -4.11
N LYS A 81 35.49 23.21 -4.29
CA LYS A 81 35.79 21.82 -4.70
C LYS A 81 35.43 20.82 -3.61
N LEU A 82 35.61 21.18 -2.35
CA LEU A 82 35.23 20.35 -1.21
C LEU A 82 33.72 20.13 -1.21
N ARG A 83 32.95 21.21 -1.40
CA ARG A 83 31.49 21.15 -1.50
C ARG A 83 31.03 20.14 -2.55
N LEU A 84 31.59 20.23 -3.75
CA LEU A 84 31.30 19.30 -4.84
C LEU A 84 31.62 17.85 -4.47
N LEU A 85 32.78 17.61 -3.84
CA LEU A 85 33.16 16.27 -3.38
C LEU A 85 32.17 15.73 -2.34
N LEU A 86 31.80 16.54 -1.35
CA LEU A 86 30.87 16.14 -0.28
C LEU A 86 29.47 15.88 -0.82
N ASP A 87 28.98 16.67 -1.78
CA ASP A 87 27.69 16.46 -2.45
C ASP A 87 27.66 15.10 -3.18
N ILE A 88 28.74 14.76 -3.90
CA ILE A 88 28.85 13.45 -4.55
C ILE A 88 28.96 12.33 -3.51
N TRP A 89 29.76 12.54 -2.46
CA TRP A 89 30.00 11.52 -1.44
C TRP A 89 28.73 11.18 -0.67
N VAL A 90 27.99 12.17 -0.15
CA VAL A 90 26.76 11.91 0.61
C VAL A 90 25.73 11.17 -0.24
N ASP A 91 25.61 11.52 -1.53
CA ASP A 91 24.69 10.88 -2.45
C ASP A 91 25.12 9.45 -2.80
N VAL A 92 26.43 9.21 -3.01
CA VAL A 92 27.00 7.86 -3.19
C VAL A 92 26.78 7.00 -1.95
N GLN A 93 27.07 7.53 -0.75
CA GLN A 93 26.90 6.81 0.51
C GLN A 93 25.43 6.44 0.74
N ARG A 94 24.51 7.37 0.50
CA ARG A 94 23.06 7.13 0.61
C ARG A 94 22.60 6.01 -0.32
N ARG A 95 22.98 6.05 -1.61
CA ARG A 95 22.62 4.99 -2.58
C ARG A 95 23.26 3.66 -2.25
N TYR A 96 24.51 3.68 -1.79
CA TYR A 96 25.23 2.47 -1.40
C TYR A 96 24.53 1.78 -0.23
N VAL A 97 24.19 2.50 0.85
CA VAL A 97 23.49 1.94 2.02
C VAL A 97 22.16 1.31 1.62
N TYR A 98 21.38 1.98 0.76
CA TYR A 98 20.12 1.44 0.24
C TYR A 98 20.32 0.13 -0.55
N LEU A 99 21.26 0.11 -1.50
CA LEU A 99 21.51 -1.08 -2.33
C LEU A 99 22.18 -2.22 -1.56
N GLU A 100 23.02 -1.91 -0.58
CA GLU A 100 23.65 -2.89 0.32
C GLU A 100 22.59 -3.61 1.14
N GLY A 101 21.65 -2.87 1.73
CA GLY A 101 20.51 -3.44 2.44
C GLY A 101 19.63 -4.36 1.60
N ILE A 102 19.66 -4.26 0.26
CA ILE A 102 18.88 -5.11 -0.64
C ILE A 102 19.70 -6.32 -1.10
N PHE A 103 20.90 -6.10 -1.64
CA PHE A 103 21.70 -7.17 -2.24
C PHE A 103 22.47 -8.02 -1.23
N CYS A 104 22.73 -7.52 -0.01
CA CYS A 104 23.41 -8.30 1.02
C CYS A 104 22.45 -9.08 1.94
N ASN A 105 21.22 -8.59 2.11
CA ASN A 105 20.24 -9.24 3.01
C ASN A 105 19.44 -10.37 2.35
N SER A 106 19.32 -10.40 1.02
CA SER A 106 18.55 -11.42 0.30
C SER A 106 19.38 -12.12 -0.76
N GLU A 107 19.66 -13.41 -0.55
CA GLU A 107 20.35 -14.25 -1.53
C GLU A 107 19.50 -14.45 -2.79
N ASP A 108 18.18 -14.56 -2.63
CA ASP A 108 17.23 -14.75 -3.73
C ASP A 108 17.25 -13.59 -4.72
N ILE A 109 17.30 -12.33 -4.24
CA ILE A 109 17.41 -11.15 -5.10
C ILE A 109 18.70 -11.20 -5.94
N ARG A 110 19.80 -11.74 -5.39
CA ARG A 110 21.06 -11.92 -6.14
C ARG A 110 20.90 -12.94 -7.26
N THR A 111 20.09 -13.98 -7.05
CA THR A 111 19.78 -14.96 -8.11
C THR A 111 18.84 -14.39 -9.18
N LEU A 112 17.93 -13.49 -8.80
CA LEU A 112 17.00 -12.84 -9.72
C LEU A 112 17.68 -11.78 -10.59
N LEU A 113 18.63 -11.03 -10.04
CA LEU A 113 19.38 -9.97 -10.71
C LEU A 113 20.91 -10.24 -10.68
N PRO A 114 21.40 -11.32 -11.34
CA PRO A 114 22.79 -11.76 -11.21
C PRO A 114 23.79 -10.76 -11.80
N THR A 115 23.43 -10.12 -12.92
CA THR A 115 24.27 -9.10 -13.56
C THR A 115 24.46 -7.89 -12.64
N GLU A 116 23.39 -7.46 -11.98
CA GLU A 116 23.42 -6.26 -11.14
C GLU A 116 24.01 -6.55 -9.76
N SER A 117 23.79 -7.75 -9.23
CA SER A 117 24.50 -8.24 -8.04
C SER A 117 26.01 -8.32 -8.25
N ALA A 118 26.48 -8.82 -9.40
CA ALA A 118 27.91 -8.88 -9.71
C ALA A 118 28.53 -7.48 -9.84
N ARG A 119 27.82 -6.54 -10.48
CA ARG A 119 28.25 -5.13 -10.53
C ARG A 119 28.28 -4.50 -9.14
N PHE A 120 27.26 -4.75 -8.32
CA PHE A 120 27.20 -4.24 -6.94
C PHE A 120 28.34 -4.80 -6.09
N GLY A 121 28.66 -6.09 -6.18
CA GLY A 121 29.79 -6.68 -5.45
C GLY A 121 31.15 -6.04 -5.78
N SER A 122 31.34 -5.61 -7.03
CA SER A 122 32.54 -4.85 -7.43
C SER A 122 32.56 -3.45 -6.80
N VAL A 123 31.41 -2.76 -6.80
CA VAL A 123 31.22 -1.45 -6.17
C VAL A 123 31.41 -1.53 -4.66
N ASP A 124 30.91 -2.60 -4.02
CA ASP A 124 31.01 -2.86 -2.59
C ASP A 124 32.46 -2.99 -2.12
N ALA A 125 33.25 -3.83 -2.80
CA ALA A 125 34.66 -4.02 -2.47
C ALA A 125 35.46 -2.70 -2.57
N GLU A 126 35.19 -1.91 -3.61
CA GLU A 126 35.90 -0.66 -3.87
C GLU A 126 35.46 0.46 -2.93
N PHE A 127 34.15 0.60 -2.67
CA PHE A 127 33.62 1.57 -1.71
C PHE A 127 34.14 1.29 -0.30
N VAL A 128 34.10 0.03 0.14
CA VAL A 128 34.64 -0.38 1.46
C VAL A 128 36.14 -0.10 1.55
N SER A 129 36.91 -0.36 0.48
CA SER A 129 38.35 -0.05 0.45
C SER A 129 38.62 1.45 0.62
N ILE A 130 37.85 2.31 -0.06
CA ILE A 130 37.96 3.77 0.07
C ILE A 130 37.60 4.21 1.50
N MET A 131 36.48 3.73 2.05
CA MET A 131 36.04 4.12 3.40
C MET A 131 37.05 3.70 4.47
N LYS A 132 37.68 2.53 4.34
CA LYS A 132 38.77 2.11 5.23
C LYS A 132 40.00 3.02 5.08
N LYS A 133 40.41 3.34 3.85
CA LYS A 133 41.54 4.24 3.60
C LYS A 133 41.30 5.63 4.21
N VAL A 134 40.09 6.16 4.07
CA VAL A 134 39.66 7.44 4.66
C VAL A 134 39.72 7.39 6.18
N PHE A 135 39.20 6.31 6.79
CA PHE A 135 39.20 6.13 8.26
C PHE A 135 40.61 5.94 8.84
N ASP A 136 41.40 5.03 8.27
CA ASP A 136 42.74 4.64 8.79
C ASP A 136 43.74 5.79 8.72
N THR A 137 43.65 6.59 7.67
CA THR A 137 44.62 7.67 7.44
C THR A 137 44.29 8.91 8.28
N LYS A 138 43.16 8.91 9.05
CA LYS A 138 42.66 10.04 9.86
C LYS A 138 42.80 11.37 9.11
N VAL A 139 42.44 11.34 7.83
CA VAL A 139 42.82 12.41 6.90
C VAL A 139 41.99 13.63 7.23
N ASN A 140 42.69 14.73 7.47
CA ASN A 140 42.12 16.06 7.44
C ASN A 140 41.38 16.24 6.12
N ILE A 141 40.17 16.81 6.12
CA ILE A 141 39.34 16.89 4.90
C ILE A 141 40.09 17.52 3.71
N LEU A 142 41.00 18.46 3.99
CA LEU A 142 41.84 19.12 2.99
C LEU A 142 42.95 18.22 2.42
N ASP A 143 43.42 17.21 3.16
CA ASP A 143 44.40 16.24 2.67
C ASP A 143 43.76 15.19 1.75
N ILE A 144 42.46 14.90 1.94
CA ILE A 144 41.66 14.11 0.99
C ILE A 144 41.61 14.84 -0.36
N MET A 145 41.49 16.17 -0.33
CA MET A 145 41.48 17.02 -1.52
C MET A 145 42.85 17.16 -2.20
N SER A 146 43.92 17.31 -1.42
CA SER A 146 45.28 17.56 -1.94
C SER A 146 45.95 16.29 -2.48
N THR A 147 45.60 15.12 -1.94
CA THR A 147 46.32 13.88 -2.20
C THR A 147 45.70 13.02 -3.31
N ASP A 148 44.38 13.04 -3.54
CA ASP A 148 43.76 12.05 -4.42
C ASP A 148 42.61 12.61 -5.28
N THR A 149 42.97 13.21 -6.44
CA THR A 149 42.06 13.32 -7.62
C THR A 149 41.43 11.96 -7.95
N TYR A 150 42.08 10.88 -7.53
CA TYR A 150 41.62 9.51 -7.59
C TYR A 150 40.33 9.26 -6.78
N ILE A 151 40.19 9.77 -5.55
CA ILE A 151 39.00 9.51 -4.71
C ILE A 151 37.76 10.15 -5.34
N LEU A 152 37.85 11.41 -5.77
CA LEU A 152 36.75 12.09 -6.45
C LEU A 152 36.31 11.34 -7.72
N LYS A 153 37.26 11.03 -8.62
CA LYS A 153 36.97 10.28 -9.86
C LYS A 153 36.38 8.90 -9.58
N THR A 154 36.83 8.26 -8.50
CA THR A 154 36.32 6.94 -8.10
C THR A 154 34.91 7.07 -7.56
N LEU A 155 34.62 8.00 -6.65
CA LEU A 155 33.26 8.26 -6.14
C LEU A 155 32.30 8.65 -7.27
N GLU A 156 32.71 9.48 -8.23
CA GLU A 156 31.92 9.79 -9.43
C GLU A 156 31.61 8.54 -10.27
N ARG A 157 32.59 7.64 -10.44
CA ARG A 157 32.40 6.39 -11.17
C ARG A 157 31.50 5.42 -10.40
N LEU A 158 31.67 5.30 -9.09
CA LEU A 158 30.83 4.50 -8.21
C LEU A 158 29.40 5.04 -8.22
N GLY A 159 29.20 6.36 -8.11
CA GLY A 159 27.89 7.02 -8.17
C GLY A 159 27.14 6.76 -9.48
N ARG A 160 27.83 6.83 -10.64
CA ARG A 160 27.24 6.45 -11.93
C ARG A 160 26.85 4.97 -11.98
N THR A 161 27.67 4.09 -11.41
CA THR A 161 27.39 2.65 -11.40
C THR A 161 26.22 2.32 -10.48
N LEU A 162 26.19 2.89 -9.27
CA LEU A 162 25.09 2.77 -8.31
C LEU A 162 23.78 3.29 -8.93
N SER A 163 23.82 4.42 -9.63
CA SER A 163 22.63 4.97 -10.31
C SER A 163 22.09 4.02 -11.39
N ARG A 164 22.98 3.35 -12.14
CA ARG A 164 22.58 2.34 -13.14
C ARG A 164 21.98 1.10 -12.49
N ILE A 165 22.56 0.62 -11.39
CA ILE A 165 22.03 -0.51 -10.63
C ILE A 165 20.65 -0.17 -10.07
N GLN A 166 20.50 1.01 -9.46
CA GLN A 166 19.22 1.48 -8.90
C GLN A 166 18.15 1.61 -10.00
N LYS A 167 18.51 2.13 -11.17
CA LYS A 167 17.59 2.19 -12.31
C LYS A 167 17.15 0.79 -12.76
N ALA A 168 18.09 -0.15 -12.93
CA ALA A 168 17.77 -1.51 -13.33
C ALA A 168 16.86 -2.22 -12.30
N LEU A 169 17.08 -1.97 -11.01
CA LEU A 169 16.22 -2.46 -9.94
C LEU A 169 14.81 -1.84 -10.02
N GLY A 170 14.71 -0.53 -10.25
CA GLY A 170 13.43 0.16 -10.46
C GLY A 170 12.65 -0.38 -11.66
N ASP A 171 13.34 -0.57 -12.80
CA ASP A 171 12.75 -1.16 -14.01
C ASP A 171 12.25 -2.60 -13.75
N TYR A 172 13.00 -3.39 -12.98
CA TYR A 172 12.58 -4.73 -12.56
C TYR A 172 11.33 -4.71 -11.67
N LEU A 173 11.29 -3.82 -10.67
CA LEU A 173 10.13 -3.68 -9.78
C LEU A 173 8.89 -3.23 -10.55
N GLU A 174 9.05 -2.32 -11.51
CA GLU A 174 7.95 -1.89 -12.36
C GLU A 174 7.42 -3.02 -13.25
N MET A 175 8.30 -3.86 -13.78
CA MET A 175 7.90 -5.08 -14.50
C MET A 175 7.08 -6.02 -13.61
N GLN A 176 7.46 -6.20 -12.34
CA GLN A 176 6.70 -7.01 -11.40
C GLN A 176 5.33 -6.38 -11.08
N ARG A 177 5.25 -5.06 -10.93
CA ARG A 177 3.98 -4.34 -10.75
C ARG A 177 3.03 -4.49 -11.92
N ALA A 178 3.53 -4.43 -13.15
CA ALA A 178 2.72 -4.66 -14.34
C ALA A 178 2.19 -6.11 -14.41
N GLN A 179 2.91 -7.08 -13.83
CA GLN A 179 2.44 -8.47 -13.75
C GLN A 179 1.31 -8.65 -12.74
N PHE A 180 1.32 -7.93 -11.60
CA PHE A 180 0.23 -7.96 -10.63
C PHE A 180 -0.09 -6.54 -10.12
N PRO A 181 -1.19 -5.92 -10.60
CA PRO A 181 -1.50 -4.51 -10.37
C PRO A 181 -1.62 -4.07 -8.90
N ARG A 182 -1.91 -4.97 -7.96
CA ARG A 182 -2.00 -4.59 -6.55
C ARG A 182 -0.63 -4.23 -5.94
N PHE A 183 0.47 -4.62 -6.58
CA PHE A 183 1.82 -4.20 -6.16
C PHE A 183 2.09 -2.70 -6.35
N TYR A 184 1.28 -1.98 -7.11
CA TYR A 184 1.38 -0.52 -7.18
C TYR A 184 1.07 0.16 -5.83
N PHE A 185 0.31 -0.51 -4.96
CA PHE A 185 -0.08 -0.02 -3.64
C PHE A 185 0.89 -0.42 -2.52
N VAL A 186 1.91 -1.21 -2.85
CA VAL A 186 2.92 -1.70 -1.92
C VAL A 186 4.22 -0.92 -2.11
N GLY A 187 4.93 -0.65 -1.02
CA GLY A 187 6.24 0.03 -1.03
C GLY A 187 7.31 -0.83 -1.71
N ASP A 188 8.43 -0.20 -2.10
CA ASP A 188 9.52 -0.90 -2.77
C ASP A 188 10.20 -1.93 -1.85
N GLU A 189 10.35 -1.61 -0.56
CA GLU A 189 10.93 -2.50 0.46
C GLU A 189 10.06 -3.75 0.68
N ASP A 190 8.77 -3.54 0.96
CA ASP A 190 7.78 -4.63 1.11
C ASP A 190 7.72 -5.52 -0.15
N LEU A 191 7.77 -4.91 -1.34
CA LEU A 191 7.74 -5.66 -2.61
C LEU A 191 9.01 -6.49 -2.79
N LEU A 192 10.17 -5.96 -2.43
CA LEU A 192 11.44 -6.69 -2.47
C LEU A 192 11.46 -7.84 -1.48
N GLU A 193 10.96 -7.64 -0.26
CA GLU A 193 10.84 -8.68 0.76
C GLU A 193 9.97 -9.85 0.29
N MET A 194 8.82 -9.53 -0.30
CA MET A 194 7.91 -10.51 -0.91
C MET A 194 8.51 -11.25 -2.11
N ILE A 195 9.26 -10.56 -2.97
CA ILE A 195 9.90 -11.18 -4.14
C ILE A 195 11.08 -12.05 -3.71
N GLY A 196 11.88 -11.59 -2.75
CA GLY A 196 13.01 -12.33 -2.19
C GLY A 196 12.53 -13.63 -1.54
N ASN A 197 11.54 -13.54 -0.66
CA ASN A 197 11.01 -14.69 0.06
C ASN A 197 9.77 -15.31 -0.61
N SER A 198 9.75 -15.37 -1.95
CA SER A 198 8.55 -15.83 -2.70
C SER A 198 8.12 -17.27 -2.42
N GLN A 199 8.98 -18.09 -1.82
CA GLN A 199 8.71 -19.46 -1.39
C GLN A 199 8.15 -19.55 0.04
N ASP A 200 8.35 -18.50 0.84
CA ASP A 200 7.90 -18.45 2.23
C ASP A 200 6.53 -17.78 2.33
N LEU A 201 5.50 -18.60 2.47
CA LEU A 201 4.13 -18.14 2.64
C LEU A 201 3.93 -17.33 3.93
N THR A 202 4.77 -17.49 4.94
CA THR A 202 4.66 -16.74 6.19
C THR A 202 4.97 -15.26 5.98
N VAL A 203 6.01 -14.95 5.20
CA VAL A 203 6.36 -13.58 4.81
C VAL A 203 5.27 -12.98 3.95
N ILE A 204 4.83 -13.69 2.90
CA ILE A 204 3.76 -13.22 2.00
C ILE A 204 2.50 -12.85 2.79
N THR A 205 2.13 -13.69 3.76
CA THR A 205 0.95 -13.49 4.60
C THR A 205 0.98 -12.15 5.37
N GLN A 206 2.16 -11.69 5.80
CA GLN A 206 2.31 -10.43 6.54
C GLN A 206 1.97 -9.19 5.69
N HIS A 207 2.10 -9.29 4.36
CA HIS A 207 1.82 -8.19 3.44
C HIS A 207 0.46 -8.29 2.74
N LEU A 208 -0.30 -9.39 2.91
CA LEU A 208 -1.61 -9.57 2.25
C LEU A 208 -2.60 -8.47 2.62
N ASN A 209 -2.59 -8.00 3.86
CA ASN A 209 -3.46 -6.91 4.35
C ASN A 209 -3.20 -5.56 3.67
N LYS A 210 -2.05 -5.38 3.00
CA LYS A 210 -1.72 -4.18 2.21
C LYS A 210 -2.30 -4.26 0.80
N MET A 211 -2.56 -5.47 0.29
CA MET A 211 -3.02 -5.73 -1.08
C MET A 211 -4.50 -6.11 -1.18
N PHE A 212 -5.07 -6.70 -0.13
CA PHE A 212 -6.45 -7.16 -0.08
C PHE A 212 -7.17 -6.52 1.10
N ALA A 213 -8.48 -6.28 0.94
CA ALA A 213 -9.25 -5.60 1.98
C ALA A 213 -9.45 -6.47 3.23
N GLY A 214 -9.94 -7.70 3.03
CA GLY A 214 -10.33 -8.60 4.11
C GLY A 214 -9.37 -9.75 4.38
N ILE A 215 -8.32 -9.94 3.58
CA ILE A 215 -7.37 -11.05 3.75
C ILE A 215 -6.22 -10.59 4.64
N ALA A 216 -6.20 -11.10 5.87
CA ALA A 216 -5.10 -10.92 6.81
C ALA A 216 -4.23 -12.18 6.96
N GLY A 217 -4.75 -13.34 6.55
CA GLY A 217 -4.11 -14.63 6.71
C GLY A 217 -4.53 -15.62 5.63
N ILE A 218 -3.74 -16.67 5.45
CA ILE A 218 -4.09 -17.85 4.66
C ILE A 218 -3.88 -19.11 5.49
N GLU A 219 -4.73 -20.11 5.29
CA GLU A 219 -4.55 -21.45 5.85
C GLU A 219 -4.01 -22.37 4.77
N THR A 220 -2.97 -23.11 5.13
CA THR A 220 -2.28 -24.02 4.23
C THR A 220 -2.41 -25.45 4.72
N ARG A 221 -2.50 -26.37 3.76
CA ARG A 221 -2.50 -27.81 4.01
C ARG A 221 -1.50 -28.46 3.08
N GLN A 222 -0.67 -29.33 3.63
CA GLN A 222 0.23 -30.19 2.87
C GLN A 222 -0.45 -31.56 2.74
N ASP A 223 -0.46 -32.11 1.53
CA ASP A 223 -0.97 -33.46 1.29
C ASP A 223 0.14 -34.49 1.62
N GLU A 224 -0.21 -35.58 2.30
CA GLU A 224 0.76 -36.60 2.75
C GLU A 224 1.44 -37.35 1.58
N GLU A 225 0.81 -37.36 0.40
CA GLU A 225 1.31 -38.05 -0.80
C GLU A 225 2.25 -37.20 -1.66
N ASP A 226 2.20 -35.86 -1.54
CA ASP A 226 3.04 -34.92 -2.30
C ASP A 226 3.65 -33.87 -1.36
N VAL A 227 4.83 -34.21 -0.83
CA VAL A 227 5.59 -33.37 0.10
C VAL A 227 6.01 -32.03 -0.52
N ASN A 228 6.04 -31.93 -1.86
CA ASN A 228 6.55 -30.74 -2.55
C ASN A 228 5.48 -29.69 -2.86
N THR A 229 4.20 -29.98 -2.61
CA THR A 229 3.09 -29.06 -2.91
C THR A 229 2.33 -28.67 -1.63
N VAL A 230 2.32 -27.37 -1.34
CA VAL A 230 1.49 -26.80 -0.26
C VAL A 230 0.24 -26.18 -0.89
N TRP A 231 -0.93 -26.51 -0.36
CA TRP A 231 -2.20 -26.00 -0.86
C TRP A 231 -2.74 -24.91 0.06
N ILE A 232 -3.09 -23.75 -0.49
CA ILE A 232 -3.88 -22.75 0.22
C ILE A 232 -5.34 -23.19 0.20
N THR A 233 -5.91 -23.48 1.37
CA THR A 233 -7.25 -24.07 1.51
C THR A 233 -8.28 -23.08 2.03
N ALA A 234 -7.85 -22.05 2.77
CA ALA A 234 -8.75 -21.03 3.29
C ALA A 234 -8.12 -19.64 3.38
N LEU A 235 -8.96 -18.62 3.35
CA LEU A 235 -8.61 -17.22 3.59
C LEU A 235 -9.07 -16.81 4.98
N ARG A 236 -8.25 -16.04 5.70
CA ARG A 236 -8.54 -15.58 7.06
C ARG A 236 -8.59 -14.06 7.15
N SER A 237 -9.60 -13.52 7.83
CA SER A 237 -9.69 -12.08 8.13
C SER A 237 -8.96 -11.69 9.41
N ARG A 238 -8.82 -10.39 9.65
CA ARG A 238 -8.24 -9.83 10.88
C ARG A 238 -9.05 -10.21 12.12
N GLU A 239 -10.35 -10.42 11.97
CA GLU A 239 -11.30 -10.84 13.00
C GLU A 239 -11.36 -12.37 13.17
N SER A 240 -10.42 -13.08 12.54
CA SER A 240 -10.34 -14.55 12.52
C SER A 240 -11.51 -15.23 11.80
N GLU A 241 -12.23 -14.53 10.92
CA GLU A 241 -13.20 -15.18 10.04
C GLU A 241 -12.48 -15.99 8.96
N ILE A 242 -12.92 -17.24 8.74
CA ILE A 242 -12.32 -18.16 7.78
C ILE A 242 -13.28 -18.40 6.61
N VAL A 243 -12.79 -18.21 5.39
CA VAL A 243 -13.47 -18.56 4.13
C VAL A 243 -12.77 -19.77 3.53
N GLN A 244 -13.44 -20.93 3.60
CA GLN A 244 -12.96 -22.17 2.99
C GLN A 244 -13.11 -22.10 1.46
N LEU A 245 -12.00 -22.24 0.74
CA LEU A 245 -11.97 -22.24 -0.72
C LEU A 245 -12.54 -23.54 -1.31
N GLY A 246 -12.39 -24.66 -0.58
CA GLY A 246 -12.80 -25.98 -1.04
C GLY A 246 -11.82 -26.61 -2.04
N ASP A 247 -11.94 -27.91 -2.29
CA ASP A 247 -10.96 -28.70 -3.04
C ASP A 247 -10.82 -28.28 -4.51
N VAL A 248 -11.82 -27.61 -5.07
CA VAL A 248 -11.82 -27.11 -6.46
C VAL A 248 -11.03 -25.81 -6.58
N HIS A 249 -11.03 -24.98 -5.54
CA HIS A 249 -10.44 -23.63 -5.57
C HIS A 249 -9.17 -23.51 -4.72
N ARG A 250 -8.63 -24.63 -4.22
CA ARG A 250 -7.33 -24.65 -3.52
C ARG A 250 -6.21 -24.20 -4.45
N VAL A 251 -5.31 -23.37 -3.94
CA VAL A 251 -4.21 -22.81 -4.75
C VAL A 251 -2.94 -23.63 -4.48
N PRO A 252 -2.33 -24.24 -5.50
CA PRO A 252 -1.06 -24.94 -5.34
C PRO A 252 0.08 -23.94 -5.22
N VAL A 253 0.93 -24.17 -4.22
CA VAL A 253 2.20 -23.50 -4.01
C VAL A 253 3.28 -24.56 -4.08
N ASP A 254 4.06 -24.53 -5.14
CA ASP A 254 5.22 -25.42 -5.30
C ASP A 254 6.30 -24.97 -4.33
N VAL A 255 6.53 -25.73 -3.25
CA VAL A 255 7.63 -25.48 -2.32
C VAL A 255 8.77 -26.36 -2.77
N SER A 256 9.58 -25.88 -3.71
CA SER A 256 10.75 -26.63 -4.14
C SER A 256 11.78 -26.67 -2.99
N VAL A 257 11.78 -27.74 -2.21
CA VAL A 257 12.86 -28.06 -1.28
C VAL A 257 14.01 -28.64 -2.11
N ASP A 258 15.14 -27.94 -2.16
CA ASP A 258 16.46 -28.41 -2.53
C ASP A 258 16.62 -29.22 -3.84
N GLY A 259 17.13 -28.54 -4.88
CA GLY A 259 18.25 -29.03 -5.71
C GLY A 259 18.09 -30.31 -6.55
N THR A 260 16.96 -31.02 -6.50
CA THR A 260 16.76 -32.31 -7.18
C THR A 260 15.87 -32.22 -8.42
N ALA A 261 15.65 -31.01 -8.94
CA ALA A 261 14.91 -30.82 -10.18
C ALA A 261 15.76 -31.24 -11.40
N VAL A 262 15.26 -32.25 -12.13
CA VAL A 262 15.80 -32.75 -13.40
C VAL A 262 16.03 -31.59 -14.38
N PRO A 263 17.21 -31.51 -15.04
CA PRO A 263 17.51 -30.46 -16.01
C PRO A 263 16.58 -30.60 -17.23
N GLY A 264 15.58 -29.71 -17.31
CA GLY A 264 14.56 -29.69 -18.36
C GLY A 264 13.24 -29.05 -17.93
N GLN A 265 12.93 -29.07 -16.63
CA GLN A 265 11.69 -28.48 -16.07
C GLN A 265 11.89 -27.13 -15.35
N GLN A 266 13.11 -26.57 -15.40
CA GLN A 266 13.47 -25.33 -14.70
C GLN A 266 12.74 -24.08 -15.22
N GLN A 267 12.20 -24.10 -16.46
CA GLN A 267 11.49 -22.95 -17.02
C GLN A 267 10.01 -22.89 -16.63
N GLN A 268 9.41 -23.98 -16.12
CA GLN A 268 7.99 -24.02 -15.72
C GLN A 268 7.76 -23.90 -14.20
N HIS A 269 8.80 -24.09 -13.37
CA HIS A 269 8.68 -24.27 -11.91
C HIS A 269 9.13 -23.08 -11.04
N ARG A 270 9.28 -21.87 -11.60
CA ARG A 270 9.36 -20.64 -10.78
C ARG A 270 8.10 -19.82 -11.01
N ARG A 271 6.97 -20.32 -10.52
CA ARG A 271 5.74 -19.53 -10.42
C ARG A 271 6.01 -18.44 -9.38
N GLY A 272 6.35 -17.24 -9.86
CA GLY A 272 6.63 -16.10 -8.98
C GLY A 272 5.42 -15.76 -8.12
N ILE A 273 5.64 -14.97 -7.06
CA ILE A 273 4.59 -14.54 -6.12
C ILE A 273 3.32 -14.01 -6.82
N HIS A 274 3.46 -13.34 -7.98
CA HIS A 274 2.32 -12.88 -8.78
C HIS A 274 1.33 -14.00 -9.14
N TYR A 275 1.80 -15.23 -9.38
CA TYR A 275 0.96 -16.37 -9.71
C TYR A 275 0.11 -16.80 -8.51
N ILE A 276 0.73 -16.87 -7.33
CA ILE A 276 0.04 -17.23 -6.08
C ILE A 276 -1.06 -16.20 -5.80
N LEU A 277 -0.72 -14.91 -5.82
CA LEU A 277 -1.67 -13.82 -5.55
C LEU A 277 -2.80 -13.75 -6.58
N THR A 278 -2.50 -13.94 -7.86
CA THR A 278 -3.52 -14.00 -8.92
C THR A 278 -4.43 -15.22 -8.76
N SER A 279 -3.88 -16.34 -8.28
CA SER A 279 -4.66 -17.56 -8.03
C SER A 279 -5.57 -17.42 -6.81
N ILE A 280 -5.10 -16.77 -5.74
CA ILE A 280 -5.93 -16.38 -4.59
C ILE A 280 -7.10 -15.49 -5.05
N GLU A 281 -6.81 -14.49 -5.89
CA GLU A 281 -7.83 -13.60 -6.43
C GLU A 281 -8.88 -14.37 -7.24
N LYS A 282 -8.47 -15.29 -8.11
CA LYS A 282 -9.39 -16.13 -8.89
C LYS A 282 -10.22 -17.06 -8.00
N ALA A 283 -9.58 -17.72 -7.04
CA ALA A 283 -10.24 -18.63 -6.10
C ALA A 283 -11.30 -17.90 -5.28
N MET A 284 -10.98 -16.69 -4.79
CA MET A 284 -11.92 -15.83 -4.08
C MET A 284 -13.12 -15.44 -4.96
N HIS A 285 -12.88 -14.95 -6.18
CA HIS A 285 -13.95 -14.54 -7.09
C HIS A 285 -14.84 -15.69 -7.57
N ALA A 286 -14.35 -16.94 -7.55
CA ALA A 286 -15.17 -18.11 -7.82
C ALA A 286 -15.95 -18.56 -6.57
N ARG A 287 -15.30 -18.56 -5.40
CA ARG A 287 -15.87 -19.12 -4.17
C ARG A 287 -16.95 -18.26 -3.53
N LEU A 288 -16.78 -16.93 -3.50
CA LEU A 288 -17.75 -16.07 -2.82
C LEU A 288 -19.14 -16.09 -3.49
N PRO A 289 -19.28 -16.06 -4.84
CA PRO A 289 -20.56 -16.26 -5.50
C PRO A 289 -21.19 -17.64 -5.21
N GLU A 290 -20.39 -18.72 -5.16
CA GLU A 290 -20.88 -20.06 -4.78
C GLU A 290 -21.50 -20.06 -3.38
N LEU A 291 -20.79 -19.49 -2.41
CA LEU A 291 -21.28 -19.35 -1.05
C LEU A 291 -22.56 -18.51 -0.99
N LEU A 292 -22.65 -17.43 -1.76
CA LEU A 292 -23.87 -16.64 -1.87
C LEU A 292 -25.03 -17.46 -2.43
N ASN A 293 -24.80 -18.26 -3.48
CA ASN A 293 -25.84 -19.10 -4.05
C ASN A 293 -26.39 -20.12 -3.04
N MET A 294 -25.50 -20.76 -2.26
CA MET A 294 -25.90 -21.64 -1.16
C MET A 294 -26.66 -20.87 -0.07
N ALA A 295 -26.20 -19.67 0.28
CA ALA A 295 -26.83 -18.79 1.24
C ALA A 295 -28.17 -18.20 0.75
N MET A 296 -28.59 -18.42 -0.50
CA MET A 296 -29.91 -18.01 -1.00
C MET A 296 -31.00 -19.06 -0.76
N ASP A 297 -30.69 -20.23 -0.16
CA ASP A 297 -31.68 -21.26 0.18
C ASP A 297 -32.76 -20.74 1.16
N PRO A 298 -34.05 -20.68 0.76
CA PRO A 298 -35.15 -20.20 1.61
C PRO A 298 -35.31 -20.96 2.93
N SER A 299 -34.78 -22.19 3.05
CA SER A 299 -34.87 -22.99 4.29
C SER A 299 -34.01 -22.43 5.42
N LEU A 300 -32.97 -21.66 5.11
CA LEU A 300 -32.03 -21.11 6.07
C LEU A 300 -32.61 -19.90 6.80
N SER A 301 -32.63 -19.96 8.14
CA SER A 301 -32.99 -18.82 8.98
C SER A 301 -31.87 -17.76 9.00
N ILE A 302 -32.18 -16.54 9.47
CA ILE A 302 -31.16 -15.50 9.60
C ILE A 302 -30.05 -15.86 10.60
N LEU A 303 -30.35 -16.69 11.59
CA LEU A 303 -29.35 -17.19 12.54
C LEU A 303 -28.44 -18.24 11.88
N ASP A 304 -29.00 -19.08 11.00
CA ASP A 304 -28.22 -20.04 10.23
C ASP A 304 -27.27 -19.33 9.27
N LEU A 305 -27.75 -18.28 8.58
CA LEU A 305 -26.90 -17.44 7.73
C LEU A 305 -25.69 -16.89 8.50
N ALA A 306 -25.91 -16.34 9.70
CA ALA A 306 -24.85 -15.78 10.53
C ALA A 306 -23.81 -16.84 10.98
N ARG A 307 -24.24 -18.07 11.28
CA ARG A 307 -23.38 -19.13 11.81
C ARG A 307 -22.64 -19.90 10.71
N GLN A 308 -23.29 -20.16 9.59
CA GLN A 308 -22.77 -21.06 8.56
C GLN A 308 -21.96 -20.34 7.47
N PHE A 309 -22.21 -19.04 7.27
CA PHE A 309 -21.59 -18.28 6.18
C PHE A 309 -20.69 -17.14 6.68
N PRO A 310 -19.72 -16.70 5.86
CA PRO A 310 -18.95 -15.49 6.13
C PRO A 310 -19.87 -14.27 6.27
N ALA A 311 -19.45 -13.29 7.07
CA ALA A 311 -20.24 -12.10 7.42
C ALA A 311 -20.73 -11.35 6.17
N GLN A 312 -19.82 -11.16 5.21
CA GLN A 312 -20.11 -10.55 3.91
C GLN A 312 -21.21 -11.32 3.15
N ILE A 313 -21.12 -12.65 3.09
CA ILE A 313 -22.08 -13.49 2.36
C ILE A 313 -23.44 -13.49 3.05
N ALA A 314 -23.48 -13.62 4.38
CA ALA A 314 -24.71 -13.55 5.15
C ALA A 314 -25.44 -12.21 4.94
N LEU A 315 -24.69 -11.10 4.90
CA LEU A 315 -25.22 -9.77 4.63
C LEU A 315 -25.78 -9.65 3.21
N LEU A 316 -25.02 -10.08 2.20
CA LEU A 316 -25.47 -10.07 0.81
C LEU A 316 -26.72 -10.92 0.58
N ALA A 317 -26.79 -12.10 1.20
CA ALA A 317 -27.97 -12.95 1.14
C ALA A 317 -29.18 -12.26 1.79
N CYS A 318 -28.99 -11.59 2.94
CA CYS A 318 -30.04 -10.82 3.60
C CYS A 318 -30.56 -9.68 2.69
N GLN A 319 -29.66 -8.93 2.06
CA GLN A 319 -29.98 -7.84 1.13
C GLN A 319 -30.73 -8.33 -0.12
N ALA A 320 -30.23 -9.39 -0.76
CA ALA A 320 -30.82 -9.95 -1.97
C ALA A 320 -32.19 -10.60 -1.71
N ARG A 321 -32.35 -11.31 -0.58
CA ARG A 321 -33.65 -11.86 -0.16
C ARG A 321 -34.67 -10.74 0.11
N TRP A 322 -34.26 -9.66 0.77
CA TRP A 322 -35.13 -8.50 1.00
C TRP A 322 -35.54 -7.84 -0.32
N TYR A 323 -34.61 -7.66 -1.26
CA TYR A 323 -34.92 -7.11 -2.59
C TYR A 323 -36.03 -7.93 -3.29
N ASN A 324 -35.91 -9.26 -3.29
CA ASN A 324 -36.92 -10.14 -3.89
C ASN A 324 -38.28 -10.00 -3.18
N ALA A 325 -38.30 -10.11 -1.85
CA ALA A 325 -39.53 -10.03 -1.07
C ALA A 325 -40.24 -8.67 -1.20
N GLN A 326 -39.48 -7.57 -1.18
CA GLN A 326 -40.04 -6.22 -1.36
C GLN A 326 -40.56 -6.00 -2.80
N SER A 327 -39.87 -6.55 -3.80
CA SER A 327 -40.31 -6.46 -5.20
C SER A 327 -41.61 -7.23 -5.46
N GLU A 328 -41.74 -8.42 -4.85
CA GLU A 328 -42.97 -9.22 -4.89
C GLU A 328 -44.12 -8.53 -4.13
N ALA A 329 -43.83 -7.87 -3.01
CA ALA A 329 -44.81 -7.17 -2.19
C ALA A 329 -45.51 -6.02 -2.92
N PHE A 330 -44.88 -5.36 -3.91
CA PHE A 330 -45.52 -4.29 -4.68
C PHE A 330 -46.78 -4.75 -5.44
N GLY A 331 -46.84 -6.03 -5.82
CA GLY A 331 -47.96 -6.62 -6.56
C GLY A 331 -49.05 -7.25 -5.68
N ILE A 332 -48.84 -7.32 -4.35
CA ILE A 332 -49.70 -8.09 -3.43
C ILE A 332 -50.32 -7.15 -2.39
N GLN A 333 -51.65 -7.12 -2.31
CA GLN A 333 -52.34 -6.39 -1.24
C GLN A 333 -51.93 -6.94 0.13
N GLY A 334 -51.36 -6.08 0.98
CA GLY A 334 -50.85 -6.47 2.30
C GLY A 334 -49.46 -7.13 2.30
N GLY A 335 -48.79 -7.23 1.14
CA GLY A 335 -47.44 -7.82 1.03
C GLY A 335 -46.41 -7.10 1.91
N THR A 336 -46.47 -5.77 1.98
CA THR A 336 -45.55 -4.97 2.81
C THR A 336 -45.75 -5.22 4.31
N ALA A 337 -46.98 -5.51 4.76
CA ALA A 337 -47.24 -5.82 6.17
C ALA A 337 -46.61 -7.15 6.59
N ALA A 338 -46.69 -8.18 5.73
CA ALA A 338 -46.04 -9.46 5.98
C ALA A 338 -44.50 -9.32 6.05
N LEU A 339 -43.91 -8.51 5.17
CA LEU A 339 -42.47 -8.21 5.19
C LEU A 339 -42.05 -7.49 6.48
N LEU A 340 -42.85 -6.54 6.96
CA LEU A 340 -42.56 -5.83 8.21
C LEU A 340 -42.61 -6.73 9.44
N GLU A 341 -43.53 -7.70 9.49
CA GLU A 341 -43.58 -8.73 10.53
C GLU A 341 -42.39 -9.69 10.44
N ASP A 342 -42.00 -10.13 9.23
CA ASP A 342 -40.80 -10.95 9.03
C ASP A 342 -39.52 -10.23 9.51
N CYS A 343 -39.34 -8.96 9.15
CA CYS A 343 -38.23 -8.15 9.67
C CYS A 343 -38.26 -8.06 11.21
N LYS A 344 -39.44 -7.93 11.82
CA LYS A 344 -39.58 -7.89 13.28
C LYS A 344 -39.17 -9.21 13.92
N ALA A 345 -39.64 -10.35 13.38
CA ALA A 345 -39.27 -11.67 13.86
C ALA A 345 -37.76 -11.92 13.75
N LYS A 346 -37.14 -11.52 12.64
CA LYS A 346 -35.67 -11.56 12.44
C LYS A 346 -34.92 -10.74 13.49
N LEU A 347 -35.38 -9.52 13.79
CA LEU A 347 -34.76 -8.66 14.82
C LEU A 347 -34.88 -9.26 16.22
N GLU A 348 -36.03 -9.82 16.57
CA GLU A 348 -36.23 -10.48 17.87
C GLU A 348 -35.29 -11.69 18.00
N ALA A 349 -35.20 -12.53 16.96
CA ALA A 349 -34.30 -13.69 16.94
C ALA A 349 -32.82 -13.30 17.06
N LEU A 350 -32.37 -12.31 16.27
CA LEU A 350 -30.99 -11.82 16.31
C LEU A 350 -30.65 -11.15 17.64
N SER A 351 -31.59 -10.38 18.21
CA SER A 351 -31.37 -9.68 19.48
C SER A 351 -31.30 -10.66 20.66
N ALA A 352 -32.18 -11.67 20.66
CA ALA A 352 -32.14 -12.74 21.66
C ALA A 352 -30.83 -13.56 21.56
N ALA A 353 -30.44 -13.94 20.34
CA ALA A 353 -29.19 -14.67 20.11
C ALA A 353 -27.95 -13.82 20.46
N GLY A 354 -27.93 -12.54 20.10
CA GLY A 354 -26.86 -11.60 20.44
C GLY A 354 -26.75 -11.34 21.94
N GLY A 355 -27.88 -11.27 22.65
CA GLY A 355 -27.93 -11.20 24.11
C GLY A 355 -27.40 -12.46 24.79
N ALA A 356 -27.61 -13.64 24.20
CA ALA A 356 -27.10 -14.91 24.71
C ALA A 356 -25.58 -15.07 24.52
N VAL A 357 -24.98 -14.39 23.53
CA VAL A 357 -23.51 -14.38 23.29
C VAL A 357 -22.80 -13.30 24.15
N GLN A 358 -23.46 -12.77 25.19
CA GLN A 358 -22.83 -11.89 26.18
C GLN A 358 -21.86 -12.68 27.07
N GLY A 359 -20.61 -12.23 27.20
CA GLY A 359 -19.62 -12.84 28.08
C GLY A 359 -18.27 -13.19 27.41
N GLY A 360 -18.16 -13.06 26.09
CA GLY A 360 -16.89 -13.27 25.37
C GLY A 360 -16.72 -14.62 24.68
N ASP A 361 -17.75 -15.48 24.69
CA ASP A 361 -17.69 -16.84 24.14
C ASP A 361 -17.46 -16.89 22.62
N ASP A 362 -18.04 -15.94 21.86
CA ASP A 362 -17.79 -15.81 20.42
C ASP A 362 -17.88 -14.33 19.94
N PRO A 363 -16.76 -13.59 19.94
CA PRO A 363 -16.75 -12.19 19.51
C PRO A 363 -17.02 -12.01 18.02
N LEU A 364 -16.71 -13.01 17.18
CA LEU A 364 -16.93 -12.94 15.74
C LEU A 364 -18.42 -13.03 15.42
N LEU A 365 -19.10 -14.05 15.97
CA LEU A 365 -20.52 -14.25 15.75
C LEU A 365 -21.35 -13.10 16.29
N ARG A 366 -20.93 -12.49 17.42
CA ARG A 366 -21.54 -11.27 17.93
C ARG A 366 -21.50 -10.12 16.90
N ARG A 367 -20.33 -9.86 16.29
CA ARG A 367 -20.21 -8.82 15.25
C ARG A 367 -21.09 -9.11 14.04
N LYS A 368 -21.20 -10.38 13.63
CA LYS A 368 -22.13 -10.79 12.55
C LYS A 368 -23.58 -10.46 12.91
N TYR A 369 -24.02 -10.76 14.13
CA TYR A 369 -25.35 -10.40 14.58
C TYR A 369 -25.57 -8.88 14.59
N GLU A 370 -24.62 -8.10 15.11
CA GLU A 370 -24.69 -6.63 15.13
C GLU A 370 -24.84 -6.05 13.71
N GLN A 371 -24.07 -6.56 12.74
CA GLN A 371 -24.18 -6.15 11.33
C GLN A 371 -25.52 -6.50 10.70
N LEU A 372 -26.03 -7.72 10.95
CA LEU A 372 -27.32 -8.18 10.45
C LEU A 372 -28.47 -7.42 11.09
N ILE A 373 -28.41 -7.12 12.40
CA ILE A 373 -29.39 -6.29 13.09
C ILE A 373 -29.46 -4.91 12.42
N SER A 374 -28.30 -4.28 12.19
CA SER A 374 -28.24 -2.98 11.52
C SER A 374 -28.84 -3.02 10.10
N GLU A 375 -28.58 -4.09 9.33
CA GLU A 375 -29.23 -4.30 8.02
C GLU A 375 -30.74 -4.44 8.13
N VAL A 376 -31.24 -5.32 8.99
CA VAL A 376 -32.68 -5.59 9.08
C VAL A 376 -33.44 -4.37 9.62
N ILE A 377 -32.84 -3.56 10.50
CA ILE A 377 -33.41 -2.27 10.90
C ILE A 377 -33.58 -1.36 9.69
N HIS A 378 -32.52 -1.17 8.88
CA HIS A 378 -32.58 -0.34 7.68
C HIS A 378 -33.65 -0.85 6.70
N GLN A 379 -33.67 -2.15 6.40
CA GLN A 379 -34.66 -2.78 5.52
C GLN A 379 -36.09 -2.54 6.01
N ARG A 380 -36.33 -2.70 7.32
CA ARG A 380 -37.65 -2.45 7.93
C ARG A 380 -38.07 -0.99 7.82
N GLU A 381 -37.14 -0.06 8.05
CA GLU A 381 -37.39 1.38 7.91
C GLU A 381 -37.71 1.76 6.46
N MET A 382 -36.95 1.25 5.50
CA MET A 382 -37.21 1.48 4.07
C MET A 382 -38.55 0.89 3.65
N SER A 383 -38.86 -0.35 4.06
CA SER A 383 -40.13 -1.01 3.74
C SER A 383 -41.32 -0.21 4.31
N ARG A 384 -41.21 0.28 5.55
CA ARG A 384 -42.24 1.14 6.18
C ARG A 384 -42.39 2.47 5.45
N HIS A 385 -41.29 3.08 5.03
CA HIS A 385 -41.30 4.32 4.28
C HIS A 385 -42.00 4.14 2.94
N LEU A 386 -41.68 3.08 2.20
CA LEU A 386 -42.33 2.71 0.93
C LEU A 386 -43.84 2.48 1.09
N ASP A 387 -44.26 1.85 2.19
CA ASP A 387 -45.68 1.68 2.53
C ASP A 387 -46.37 3.02 2.79
N SER A 388 -45.72 3.92 3.54
CA SER A 388 -46.28 5.23 3.89
C SER A 388 -46.52 6.12 2.68
N VAL A 389 -45.67 6.01 1.65
CA VAL A 389 -45.82 6.72 0.36
C VAL A 389 -46.65 5.94 -0.65
N LYS A 390 -47.21 4.77 -0.28
CA LYS A 390 -48.02 3.89 -1.13
C LYS A 390 -47.30 3.52 -2.43
N CYS A 391 -46.01 3.21 -2.32
CA CYS A 391 -45.21 2.73 -3.45
C CYS A 391 -45.73 1.36 -3.92
N THR A 392 -46.28 1.32 -5.14
CA THR A 392 -46.90 0.11 -5.75
C THR A 392 -46.20 -0.35 -7.02
N SER A 393 -45.11 0.33 -7.42
CA SER A 393 -44.41 0.08 -8.67
C SER A 393 -42.90 0.02 -8.44
N PRO A 394 -42.19 -0.94 -9.05
CA PRO A 394 -40.72 -0.97 -9.09
C PRO A 394 -40.08 0.22 -9.82
N GLN A 395 -40.87 1.04 -10.53
CA GLN A 395 -40.40 2.26 -11.20
C GLN A 395 -40.57 3.51 -10.33
N HIS A 396 -41.15 3.38 -9.14
CA HIS A 396 -41.37 4.52 -8.24
C HIS A 396 -40.03 5.05 -7.70
N PHE A 397 -39.84 6.37 -7.73
CA PHE A 397 -38.57 7.00 -7.37
C PHE A 397 -38.09 6.64 -5.95
N GLU A 398 -39.01 6.56 -4.99
CA GLU A 398 -38.69 6.20 -3.60
C GLU A 398 -38.10 4.78 -3.45
N TRP A 399 -38.40 3.88 -4.38
CA TRP A 399 -37.75 2.56 -4.48
C TRP A 399 -36.43 2.64 -5.26
N LEU A 400 -36.43 3.37 -6.37
CA LEU A 400 -35.25 3.51 -7.22
C LEU A 400 -34.07 4.14 -6.46
N ARG A 401 -34.32 5.11 -5.57
CA ARG A 401 -33.28 5.80 -4.79
C ARG A 401 -32.56 4.95 -3.75
N ILE A 402 -33.14 3.81 -3.34
CA ILE A 402 -32.54 2.90 -2.36
C ILE A 402 -31.43 2.10 -3.06
N LEU A 403 -30.30 1.87 -2.39
CA LEU A 403 -29.26 0.98 -2.91
C LEU A 403 -29.68 -0.48 -2.73
N LYS A 404 -29.76 -1.23 -3.82
CA LYS A 404 -30.36 -2.58 -3.85
C LYS A 404 -29.39 -3.61 -4.39
N HIS A 405 -29.43 -4.82 -3.84
CA HIS A 405 -28.62 -5.95 -4.31
C HIS A 405 -29.52 -6.99 -4.96
N ARG A 406 -29.27 -7.31 -6.22
CA ARG A 406 -30.06 -8.25 -7.00
C ARG A 406 -29.21 -9.43 -7.47
N TRP A 407 -29.56 -10.61 -6.97
CA TRP A 407 -28.85 -11.85 -7.28
C TRP A 407 -29.42 -12.54 -8.52
N TYR A 408 -28.53 -13.00 -9.41
CA TYR A 408 -28.83 -13.79 -10.60
C TYR A 408 -28.16 -15.16 -10.47
N PRO A 409 -28.88 -16.20 -9.96
CA PRO A 409 -28.30 -17.51 -9.69
C PRO A 409 -27.66 -18.18 -10.91
N ASN A 410 -28.29 -18.05 -12.09
CA ASN A 410 -27.82 -18.71 -13.31
C ASN A 410 -26.47 -18.17 -13.81
N ASP A 411 -26.20 -16.88 -13.55
CA ASP A 411 -24.98 -16.21 -13.98
C ASP A 411 -23.92 -16.16 -12.87
N MET A 412 -24.25 -16.67 -11.67
CA MET A 412 -23.45 -16.51 -10.44
C MET A 412 -23.06 -15.05 -10.20
N ARG A 413 -24.01 -14.14 -10.45
CA ARG A 413 -23.76 -12.70 -10.56
C ARG A 413 -24.68 -11.90 -9.65
N LEU A 414 -24.14 -10.90 -8.98
CA LEU A 414 -24.88 -9.95 -8.16
C LEU A 414 -24.75 -8.56 -8.78
N THR A 415 -25.86 -7.84 -8.94
CA THR A 415 -25.84 -6.41 -9.30
C THR A 415 -26.22 -5.54 -8.11
N VAL A 416 -25.66 -4.34 -8.08
CA VAL A 416 -25.98 -3.26 -7.15
C VAL A 416 -26.65 -2.14 -7.94
N GLU A 417 -27.87 -1.80 -7.58
CA GLU A 417 -28.75 -0.92 -8.35
C GLU A 417 -29.16 0.29 -7.50
N ILE A 418 -28.94 1.50 -8.02
CA ILE A 418 -29.35 2.75 -7.37
C ILE A 418 -29.67 3.81 -8.43
N CYS A 419 -30.88 4.37 -8.37
CA CYS A 419 -31.45 5.21 -9.40
C CYS A 419 -31.35 4.54 -10.78
N SER A 420 -30.67 5.17 -11.75
CA SER A 420 -30.40 4.59 -13.08
C SER A 420 -29.11 3.77 -13.15
N ALA A 421 -28.26 3.84 -12.13
CA ALA A 421 -26.94 3.24 -12.14
C ALA A 421 -27.02 1.76 -11.74
N VAL A 422 -26.31 0.91 -12.49
CA VAL A 422 -26.22 -0.53 -12.25
C VAL A 422 -24.75 -0.93 -12.27
N PHE A 423 -24.29 -1.53 -11.17
CA PHE A 423 -22.92 -2.03 -11.03
C PHE A 423 -22.96 -3.53 -10.79
N GLU A 424 -22.01 -4.27 -11.33
CA GLU A 424 -21.80 -5.64 -10.85
C GLU A 424 -20.98 -5.60 -9.54
N TYR A 425 -21.35 -6.46 -8.61
CA TYR A 425 -20.66 -6.60 -7.34
C TYR A 425 -19.28 -7.22 -7.56
N GLY A 426 -18.25 -6.62 -6.96
CA GLY A 426 -16.86 -7.00 -7.25
C GLY A 426 -16.41 -8.32 -6.63
N PHE A 427 -17.10 -8.83 -5.60
CA PHE A 427 -16.69 -10.03 -4.84
C PHE A 427 -15.24 -9.99 -4.32
N GLU A 428 -14.72 -8.79 -3.99
CA GLU A 428 -13.56 -8.66 -3.11
C GLU A 428 -13.96 -9.15 -1.71
N TYR A 429 -13.15 -10.01 -1.08
CA TYR A 429 -13.37 -10.40 0.31
C TYR A 429 -13.03 -9.23 1.24
N LEU A 430 -14.04 -8.75 1.97
CA LEU A 430 -13.92 -7.57 2.83
C LEU A 430 -13.70 -7.94 4.31
N GLY A 431 -13.80 -9.22 4.66
CA GLY A 431 -13.80 -9.66 6.06
C GLY A 431 -14.99 -9.11 6.83
N VAL A 432 -14.80 -8.90 8.15
CA VAL A 432 -15.88 -8.46 9.05
C VAL A 432 -15.76 -6.96 9.26
N CYS A 433 -16.18 -6.19 8.25
CA CYS A 433 -16.10 -4.73 8.26
C CYS A 433 -17.06 -4.07 9.24
N ASP A 434 -16.64 -2.98 9.88
CA ASP A 434 -17.58 -2.11 10.61
C ASP A 434 -18.60 -1.52 9.64
N LYS A 435 -19.88 -1.70 9.96
CA LYS A 435 -20.96 -1.23 9.11
C LYS A 435 -21.35 0.19 9.50
N LEU A 436 -21.23 1.12 8.55
CA LEU A 436 -21.73 2.47 8.72
C LEU A 436 -23.27 2.44 8.75
N VAL A 437 -23.85 3.06 9.77
CA VAL A 437 -25.31 3.24 9.85
C VAL A 437 -25.78 4.10 8.68
N GLN A 438 -26.70 3.56 7.87
CA GLN A 438 -27.25 4.28 6.73
C GLN A 438 -28.27 5.32 7.21
N THR A 439 -28.00 6.58 6.91
CA THR A 439 -28.85 7.72 7.24
C THR A 439 -29.35 8.37 5.94
N PRO A 440 -30.39 9.22 5.98
CA PRO A 440 -30.83 9.96 4.80
C PRO A 440 -29.74 10.86 4.17
N LEU A 441 -28.69 11.23 4.93
CA LEU A 441 -27.53 11.93 4.38
C LEU A 441 -26.60 10.96 3.64
N THR A 442 -26.33 9.80 4.24
CA THR A 442 -25.53 8.72 3.62
C THR A 442 -26.15 8.27 2.30
N ASP A 443 -27.47 8.07 2.26
CA ASP A 443 -28.19 7.65 1.05
C ASP A 443 -28.07 8.69 -0.08
N ARG A 444 -28.16 9.98 0.27
CA ARG A 444 -27.95 11.07 -0.71
C ARG A 444 -26.51 11.08 -1.23
N CYS A 445 -25.53 10.84 -0.37
CA CYS A 445 -24.14 10.70 -0.79
C CYS A 445 -23.96 9.47 -1.70
N TYR A 446 -24.56 8.32 -1.37
CA TYR A 446 -24.51 7.12 -2.21
C TYR A 446 -25.11 7.37 -3.60
N MET A 447 -26.27 8.01 -3.68
CA MET A 447 -26.88 8.39 -4.96
C MET A 447 -25.93 9.25 -5.79
N ALA A 448 -25.39 10.33 -5.21
CA ALA A 448 -24.49 11.22 -5.94
C ALA A 448 -23.23 10.50 -6.42
N LEU A 449 -22.58 9.72 -5.55
CA LEU A 449 -21.37 8.97 -5.88
C LEU A 449 -21.64 7.92 -6.96
N ALA A 450 -22.71 7.13 -6.81
CA ALA A 450 -23.10 6.13 -7.80
C ALA A 450 -23.38 6.76 -9.17
N GLN A 451 -24.12 7.86 -9.22
CA GLN A 451 -24.39 8.56 -10.49
C GLN A 451 -23.11 9.10 -11.14
N THR A 452 -22.18 9.66 -10.34
CA THR A 452 -20.87 10.09 -10.89
C THR A 452 -20.06 8.92 -11.44
N LEU A 453 -20.08 7.76 -10.78
CA LEU A 453 -19.39 6.54 -11.24
C LEU A 453 -20.01 5.99 -12.53
N ASP A 454 -21.34 6.03 -12.65
CA ASP A 454 -22.07 5.64 -13.87
C ASP A 454 -21.66 6.54 -15.05
N MET A 455 -21.50 7.84 -14.80
CA MET A 455 -21.01 8.84 -15.76
C MET A 455 -19.49 8.79 -16.01
N ARG A 456 -18.75 7.87 -15.39
CA ARG A 456 -17.28 7.79 -15.46
C ARG A 456 -16.56 9.06 -14.95
N LEU A 457 -17.14 9.72 -13.96
CA LEU A 457 -16.59 10.89 -13.27
C LEU A 457 -16.10 10.53 -11.86
N GLY A 458 -15.19 11.35 -11.33
CA GLY A 458 -14.77 11.26 -9.93
C GLY A 458 -15.79 11.88 -8.98
N GLY A 459 -16.09 11.20 -7.88
CA GLY A 459 -16.90 11.75 -6.79
C GLY A 459 -16.06 12.55 -5.81
N ASN A 460 -16.43 13.80 -5.51
CA ASN A 460 -15.75 14.66 -4.55
C ASN A 460 -16.69 15.05 -3.38
N PRO A 461 -16.88 14.19 -2.37
CA PRO A 461 -17.63 14.56 -1.18
C PRO A 461 -16.87 15.64 -0.43
N PHE A 462 -17.48 16.82 -0.25
CA PHE A 462 -16.88 17.94 0.48
C PHE A 462 -17.60 18.21 1.81
N GLY A 463 -16.87 18.73 2.80
CA GLY A 463 -17.42 19.07 4.11
C GLY A 463 -16.36 19.09 5.22
N PRO A 464 -16.71 19.54 6.45
CA PRO A 464 -15.79 19.63 7.58
C PRO A 464 -15.08 18.31 7.90
N ALA A 465 -13.92 18.36 8.54
CA ALA A 465 -13.23 17.15 9.02
C ALA A 465 -14.12 16.38 10.02
N GLY A 466 -14.03 15.04 10.02
CA GLY A 466 -14.81 14.19 10.93
C GLY A 466 -16.27 13.97 10.57
N THR A 467 -16.77 14.52 9.46
CA THR A 467 -18.18 14.34 9.00
C THR A 467 -18.44 13.03 8.25
N GLY A 468 -17.55 12.03 8.37
CA GLY A 468 -17.76 10.71 7.77
C GLY A 468 -17.58 10.61 6.26
N LYS A 469 -16.93 11.58 5.60
CA LYS A 469 -16.71 11.59 4.13
C LYS A 469 -15.98 10.32 3.64
N THR A 470 -14.78 10.10 4.17
CA THR A 470 -13.95 8.93 3.84
C THR A 470 -14.69 7.63 4.14
N GLU A 471 -15.36 7.55 5.30
CA GLU A 471 -16.08 6.37 5.73
C GLU A 471 -17.34 6.09 4.89
N THR A 472 -18.00 7.14 4.39
CA THR A 472 -19.11 7.00 3.43
C THR A 472 -18.62 6.40 2.11
N VAL A 473 -17.47 6.84 1.61
CA VAL A 473 -16.86 6.31 0.38
C VAL A 473 -16.43 4.86 0.56
N LYS A 474 -15.74 4.52 1.66
CA LYS A 474 -15.39 3.13 2.00
C LYS A 474 -16.62 2.25 2.11
N SER A 475 -17.66 2.76 2.78
CA SER A 475 -18.90 2.03 2.98
C SER A 475 -19.62 1.77 1.66
N LEU A 476 -19.66 2.74 0.73
CA LEU A 476 -20.19 2.50 -0.63
C LEU A 476 -19.36 1.47 -1.38
N GLY A 477 -18.03 1.54 -1.32
CA GLY A 477 -17.16 0.53 -1.96
C GLY A 477 -17.39 -0.88 -1.40
N ALA A 478 -17.64 -1.01 -0.10
CA ALA A 478 -18.02 -2.27 0.53
C ALA A 478 -19.39 -2.77 0.02
N GLN A 479 -20.37 -1.88 -0.15
CA GLN A 479 -21.67 -2.21 -0.75
C GLN A 479 -21.55 -2.62 -2.22
N LEU A 480 -20.50 -2.19 -2.92
CA LEU A 480 -20.17 -2.60 -4.29
C LEU A 480 -19.25 -3.84 -4.33
N GLY A 481 -18.73 -4.31 -3.20
CA GLY A 481 -17.82 -5.46 -3.14
C GLY A 481 -16.45 -5.18 -3.75
N ARG A 482 -15.96 -3.94 -3.64
CA ARG A 482 -14.74 -3.47 -4.29
C ARG A 482 -13.71 -3.06 -3.25
N LEU A 483 -12.43 -3.31 -3.56
CA LEU A 483 -11.31 -2.78 -2.78
C LEU A 483 -11.37 -1.24 -2.78
N VAL A 484 -11.23 -0.62 -1.61
CA VAL A 484 -11.11 0.84 -1.46
C VAL A 484 -9.82 1.16 -0.72
N MET A 485 -8.96 1.95 -1.37
CA MET A 485 -7.70 2.46 -0.84
C MET A 485 -7.86 3.93 -0.55
N VAL A 486 -7.35 4.38 0.59
CA VAL A 486 -7.39 5.79 1.00
C VAL A 486 -5.96 6.30 1.06
N PHE A 487 -5.67 7.31 0.23
CA PHE A 487 -4.38 7.99 0.22
C PHE A 487 -4.55 9.38 0.83
N CYS A 488 -3.87 9.61 1.95
CA CYS A 488 -3.76 10.94 2.54
C CYS A 488 -2.63 11.68 1.82
N CYS A 489 -2.92 12.30 0.68
CA CYS A 489 -1.96 13.13 -0.03
C CYS A 489 -1.54 14.33 0.84
N ASP A 490 -0.25 14.51 1.03
CA ASP A 490 0.34 15.71 1.63
C ASP A 490 1.30 16.38 0.64
N GLU A 491 2.02 17.42 1.08
CA GLU A 491 2.97 18.16 0.24
C GLU A 491 4.16 17.31 -0.25
N SER A 492 4.36 16.10 0.32
CA SER A 492 5.41 15.17 -0.12
C SER A 492 5.00 14.32 -1.33
N PHE A 493 3.72 14.34 -1.72
CA PHE A 493 3.26 13.62 -2.92
C PHE A 493 3.70 14.35 -4.19
N ASP A 494 4.64 13.75 -4.90
CA ASP A 494 5.10 14.24 -6.19
C ASP A 494 4.27 13.66 -7.36
N PHE A 495 4.51 14.20 -8.56
CA PHE A 495 3.86 13.75 -9.78
C PHE A 495 4.08 12.25 -10.04
N ALA A 496 5.26 11.73 -9.70
CA ALA A 496 5.61 10.33 -9.91
C ALA A 496 4.82 9.40 -8.99
N ALA A 497 4.68 9.75 -7.70
CA ALA A 497 3.90 8.99 -6.72
C ALA A 497 2.41 8.95 -7.11
N MET A 498 1.84 10.10 -7.49
CA MET A 498 0.46 10.16 -7.99
C MET A 498 0.28 9.35 -9.27
N GLY A 499 1.20 9.48 -10.24
CA GLY A 499 1.19 8.71 -11.48
C GLY A 499 1.20 7.20 -11.24
N ARG A 500 2.06 6.74 -10.32
CA ARG A 500 2.15 5.32 -9.91
C ARG A 500 0.83 4.82 -9.33
N ILE A 501 0.20 5.60 -8.43
CA ILE A 501 -1.10 5.24 -7.85
C ILE A 501 -2.16 5.13 -8.95
N PHE A 502 -2.25 6.12 -9.85
CA PHE A 502 -3.24 6.09 -10.94
C PHE A 502 -3.04 4.90 -11.88
N VAL A 503 -1.80 4.57 -12.26
CA VAL A 503 -1.51 3.38 -13.09
C VAL A 503 -1.97 2.11 -12.38
N GLY A 504 -1.66 1.97 -11.09
CA GLY A 504 -2.13 0.85 -10.28
C GLY A 504 -3.64 0.70 -10.25
N LEU A 505 -4.35 1.83 -10.15
CA LEU A 505 -5.81 1.87 -10.13
C LEU A 505 -6.39 1.47 -11.50
N CYS A 506 -5.87 2.03 -12.59
CA CYS A 506 -6.31 1.66 -13.94
C CYS A 506 -6.07 0.18 -14.25
N GLN A 507 -4.91 -0.36 -13.85
CA GLN A 507 -4.60 -1.77 -14.12
C GLN A 507 -5.41 -2.73 -13.25
N SER A 508 -5.65 -2.39 -11.98
CA SER A 508 -6.50 -3.18 -11.08
C SER A 508 -7.96 -3.18 -11.56
N ALA A 509 -8.43 -2.03 -12.08
CA ALA A 509 -9.77 -1.83 -12.65
C ALA A 509 -10.00 -2.51 -14.01
N ASN A 510 -8.95 -2.87 -14.73
CA ASN A 510 -9.06 -3.53 -16.03
C ASN A 510 -9.02 -5.07 -15.90
N ARG A 511 -8.35 -5.62 -14.89
CA ARG A 511 -8.26 -7.08 -14.69
C ARG A 511 -9.43 -7.67 -13.91
N SER A 512 -10.00 -6.88 -13.00
CA SER A 512 -11.35 -7.09 -12.50
C SER A 512 -12.21 -6.08 -13.24
N SER A 513 -13.23 -6.48 -14.01
CA SER A 513 -14.10 -5.57 -14.80
C SER A 513 -14.87 -4.51 -13.97
N LEU A 514 -14.50 -4.33 -12.70
CA LEU A 514 -15.32 -3.79 -11.64
C LEU A 514 -14.51 -3.11 -10.51
N SER A 515 -13.34 -2.52 -10.74
CA SER A 515 -12.73 -1.68 -9.69
C SER A 515 -13.10 -0.20 -9.89
N SER A 516 -13.97 0.32 -9.03
CA SER A 516 -14.14 1.77 -8.80
C SER A 516 -13.59 2.05 -7.42
N LEU A 517 -12.43 2.70 -7.36
CA LEU A 517 -11.91 3.21 -6.10
C LEU A 517 -12.34 4.65 -5.90
N GLY A 518 -12.83 4.93 -4.69
CA GLY A 518 -13.08 6.29 -4.25
C GLY A 518 -11.79 6.93 -3.75
N TYR A 519 -11.49 8.11 -4.28
CA TYR A 519 -10.39 8.95 -3.86
C TYR A 519 -10.87 9.89 -2.74
N ASP A 520 -10.07 10.07 -1.69
CA ASP A 520 -10.22 11.18 -0.74
C ASP A 520 -8.90 11.95 -0.71
N ILE A 521 -8.75 12.90 -1.64
CA ILE A 521 -7.63 13.84 -1.64
C ILE A 521 -7.90 14.85 -0.54
N ARG A 522 -7.32 14.63 0.65
CA ARG A 522 -7.27 15.66 1.67
C ARG A 522 -6.28 16.73 1.22
N ARG A 523 -6.78 17.96 1.07
CA ARG A 523 -6.01 19.22 0.87
C ARG A 523 -5.07 19.21 -0.35
N MET A 524 -5.60 19.60 -1.51
CA MET A 524 -4.87 20.62 -2.29
C MET A 524 -5.35 21.96 -1.78
N LYS A 525 -4.48 22.67 -1.04
CA LYS A 525 -4.65 24.09 -0.74
C LYS A 525 -3.89 24.90 -1.78
#